data_AF-A0A075WE39-F1
#
_entry.id   AF-A0A075WE39-F1
#
_cell.length_a   1.000
_cell.length_b   1.000
_cell.length_c   1.000
_cell.angle_alpha   90.00
_cell.angle_beta   90.00
_cell.angle_gamma   90.00
#
_symmetry.space_group_name_H-M   'P 1'
#
loop_
_entity.id
_entity.type
_entity.pdbx_description
1 polymer ?
#
loop_
_entity_poly.entity_id
_entity_poly.type
_entity_poly.pdbx_seq_one_letter_code
_entity_poly.pdbx_strand_id
1 'polypeptide(L)'
;MPSKYDRYWLEKLGDISKLIEEAYIHGTSSELDVSEIREYGDRQNWYGVVEVSDKISRGEMAHARSLGKIVLERGFVNPYNCAFRFVISSDLKLRVMRLGTEDTSNLEISEYVKHALMISETSESAEDRKENLAKILSEIPLEVWDRIVKEEPEWRYMGPFLNRYGFGPFATLMVVTGLNDFKLKGRAEVSYWPKISRILDSSPVPESPRELYAILEQFYRNELYSDLKVNRLGRFLFSPLAEKLWNSTPKTVSRDFPSIWKELAYTMRQNPEAKTISFAMKCLGISLLMVGEYDFDFSEIPIPVDYRVRIFSKKAGFVATEDDNEIRQTWQDVLELIKRRKPEVTMIHLDSLIWQIARMNKKEMLDYFSKMGCRSVGENIVSFLIGPCSTKTTHFGGENLKLCVVPCGSRKIWDVNPNAGPTKARDMYIGSFAKACREYAEKFYPDSYVILSAKYGFLFPDDVIPGPYNVTFNDPSTNPISVEELRRQAEEKGLTKYDEIVVIAGSNYVNIVRKVFKDKRVITPLSGLGGMGNMISALKKAVSEGRRL
;
A
#
# COMPACT_ATOMS: atom_id res chain seq x y z
N MET A 1 29.18 -4.29 1.60
CA MET A 1 29.53 -5.42 2.49
C MET A 1 29.32 -4.98 3.94
N PRO A 2 28.82 -5.86 4.81
CA PRO A 2 28.76 -5.60 6.25
C PRO A 2 30.16 -5.38 6.80
N SER A 3 30.34 -4.38 7.66
CA SER A 3 31.57 -4.24 8.44
C SER A 3 31.61 -5.33 9.50
N LYS A 4 32.80 -5.83 9.84
CA LYS A 4 32.97 -6.74 10.98
C LYS A 4 32.57 -6.10 12.32
N TYR A 5 32.51 -4.77 12.39
CA TYR A 5 32.05 -4.00 13.54
C TYR A 5 30.52 -3.79 13.57
N ASP A 6 29.79 -4.15 12.51
CA ASP A 6 28.35 -3.86 12.43
C ASP A 6 27.58 -4.58 13.55
N ARG A 7 27.93 -5.84 13.86
CA ARG A 7 27.29 -6.61 14.94
C ARG A 7 27.46 -5.92 16.29
N TYR A 8 28.67 -5.47 16.60
CA TYR A 8 29.00 -4.79 17.84
C TYR A 8 28.14 -3.54 18.06
N TRP A 9 28.02 -2.69 17.05
CA TRP A 9 27.21 -1.47 17.15
C TRP A 9 25.71 -1.74 17.19
N LEU A 10 25.24 -2.82 16.55
CA LEU A 10 23.84 -3.23 16.62
C LEU A 10 23.43 -3.68 18.03
N GLU A 11 24.35 -4.23 18.82
CA GLU A 11 24.09 -4.64 20.21
C GLU A 11 24.01 -3.45 21.17
N LYS A 12 24.61 -2.30 20.81
CA LYS A 12 24.65 -1.09 21.64
C LYS A 12 23.72 0.03 21.16
N LEU A 13 22.75 -0.26 20.30
CA LEU A 13 21.85 0.76 19.71
C LEU A 13 21.07 1.56 20.75
N GLY A 14 20.62 0.91 21.83
CA GLY A 14 19.89 1.58 22.91
C GLY A 14 20.74 2.65 23.58
N ASP A 15 21.99 2.32 23.91
CA ASP A 15 22.92 3.25 24.56
C ASP A 15 23.36 4.37 23.60
N ILE A 16 23.62 4.05 22.34
CA ILE A 16 23.94 5.05 21.30
C ILE A 16 22.80 6.05 21.12
N SER A 17 21.55 5.58 21.15
CA SER A 17 20.37 6.46 21.07
C SER A 17 20.32 7.43 22.25
N LYS A 18 20.60 6.96 23.48
CA LYS A 18 20.67 7.81 24.68
C LYS A 18 21.77 8.88 24.55
N LEU A 19 22.95 8.50 24.06
CA LEU A 19 24.03 9.48 23.85
C LEU A 19 23.66 10.57 22.83
N ILE A 20 22.94 10.22 21.75
CA ILE A 20 22.47 11.21 20.76
C ILE A 20 21.49 12.19 21.41
N GLU A 21 20.58 11.68 22.24
CA GLU A 21 19.62 12.50 22.97
C GLU A 21 20.31 13.44 23.98
N GLU A 22 21.23 12.92 24.78
CA GLU A 22 22.02 13.74 25.71
C GLU A 22 22.81 14.83 24.96
N ALA A 23 23.44 14.47 23.83
CA ALA A 23 24.15 15.43 22.99
C ALA A 23 23.21 16.48 22.38
N TYR A 24 21.97 16.11 22.07
CA TYR A 24 20.98 17.05 21.56
C TYR A 24 20.57 18.09 22.62
N ILE A 25 20.34 17.64 23.85
CA ILE A 25 19.89 18.48 24.98
C ILE A 25 21.05 19.34 25.51
N HIS A 26 22.22 18.74 25.73
CA HIS A 26 23.33 19.36 26.46
C HIS A 26 24.50 19.77 25.56
N GLY A 27 24.42 19.54 24.24
CA GLY A 27 25.49 19.79 23.28
C GLY A 27 26.57 18.69 23.23
N THR A 28 26.76 17.94 24.32
CA THR A 28 27.63 16.76 24.40
C THR A 28 26.98 15.69 25.27
N SER A 29 27.18 14.43 24.92
CA SER A 29 26.75 13.29 25.74
C SER A 29 27.74 12.98 26.86
N SER A 30 27.32 12.10 27.77
CA SER A 30 28.19 11.27 28.60
C SER A 30 29.04 10.30 27.76
N GLU A 31 29.89 9.51 28.40
CA GLU A 31 30.80 8.57 27.73
C GLU A 31 30.34 7.12 27.92
N LEU A 32 30.28 6.38 26.81
CA LEU A 32 29.99 4.95 26.80
C LEU A 32 31.28 4.15 26.63
N ASP A 33 31.50 3.15 27.48
CA ASP A 33 32.60 2.21 27.30
C ASP A 33 32.37 1.32 26.09
N VAL A 34 33.29 1.36 25.13
CA VAL A 34 33.26 0.56 23.91
C VAL A 34 34.46 -0.37 23.78
N SER A 35 35.09 -0.76 24.89
CA SER A 35 36.33 -1.55 24.90
C SER A 35 36.20 -2.93 24.26
N GLU A 36 35.02 -3.54 24.39
CA GLU A 36 34.63 -4.83 23.80
C GLU A 36 34.73 -4.85 22.26
N ILE A 37 34.80 -3.70 21.59
CA ILE A 37 34.99 -3.64 20.13
C ILE A 37 36.29 -4.33 19.67
N ARG A 38 37.27 -4.48 20.59
CA ARG A 38 38.53 -5.20 20.34
C ARG A 38 38.32 -6.66 19.94
N GLU A 39 37.24 -7.29 20.39
CA GLU A 39 36.90 -8.67 20.01
C GLU A 39 36.56 -8.80 18.52
N TYR A 40 36.18 -7.69 17.88
CA TYR A 40 35.74 -7.64 16.48
C TYR A 40 36.86 -7.24 15.51
N GLY A 41 38.07 -6.99 16.00
CA GLY A 41 39.25 -6.90 15.15
C GLY A 41 40.47 -6.33 15.84
N ASP A 42 41.64 -6.65 15.32
CA ASP A 42 42.91 -6.13 15.84
C ASP A 42 43.28 -4.78 15.18
N ARG A 43 43.64 -3.78 15.99
CA ARG A 43 44.04 -2.42 15.57
C ARG A 43 45.03 -1.81 16.54
N GLN A 44 46.06 -1.15 15.99
CA GLN A 44 47.00 -0.35 16.78
C GLN A 44 46.36 0.94 17.34
N ASN A 45 45.32 1.48 16.68
CA ASN A 45 44.61 2.67 17.13
C ASN A 45 43.09 2.54 16.90
N TRP A 46 42.33 2.83 17.96
CA TRP A 46 40.87 2.82 17.99
C TRP A 46 40.24 4.21 17.97
N TYR A 47 41.07 5.26 17.95
CA TYR A 47 40.56 6.61 17.75
C TYR A 47 39.80 6.69 16.42
N GLY A 48 38.57 7.19 16.47
CA GLY A 48 37.71 7.27 15.31
C GLY A 48 36.69 8.38 15.47
N VAL A 49 36.49 9.14 14.40
CA VAL A 49 35.48 10.20 14.36
C VAL A 49 34.55 9.92 13.19
N VAL A 50 33.25 10.00 13.44
CA VAL A 50 32.23 9.99 12.38
C VAL A 50 31.23 11.11 12.61
N GLU A 51 30.93 11.86 11.56
CA GLU A 51 29.92 12.93 11.61
C GLU A 51 28.73 12.51 10.76
N VAL A 52 27.54 12.60 11.34
CA VAL A 52 26.31 12.07 10.76
C VAL A 52 25.21 13.13 10.86
N SER A 53 24.66 13.49 9.71
CA SER A 53 23.43 14.26 9.52
C SER A 53 22.44 13.39 8.73
N ASP A 54 21.82 13.95 7.69
CA ASP A 54 21.21 13.22 6.57
C ASP A 54 22.21 12.35 5.77
N LYS A 55 23.52 12.52 5.99
CA LYS A 55 24.60 11.71 5.40
C LYS A 55 25.79 11.63 6.35
N ILE A 56 26.72 10.72 6.05
CA ILE A 56 28.03 10.71 6.70
C ILE A 56 28.93 11.74 6.02
N SER A 57 29.23 12.86 6.69
CA SER A 57 30.11 13.91 6.19
C SER A 57 31.59 13.63 6.47
N ARG A 58 31.90 12.89 7.54
CA ARG A 58 33.26 12.52 7.97
C ARG A 58 33.24 11.12 8.56
N GLY A 59 34.25 10.29 8.30
CA GLY A 59 34.30 8.92 8.84
C GLY A 59 35.22 7.99 8.05
N GLU A 60 36.52 8.12 8.25
CA GLU A 60 37.55 7.36 7.53
C GLU A 60 37.84 6.00 8.18
N MET A 61 37.78 5.93 9.51
CA MET A 61 38.09 4.71 10.25
C MET A 61 36.94 3.71 10.15
N ALA A 62 37.23 2.47 9.74
CA ALA A 62 36.19 1.49 9.43
C ALA A 62 35.25 1.16 10.62
N HIS A 63 35.71 1.26 11.86
CA HIS A 63 34.88 1.04 13.05
C HIS A 63 33.95 2.25 13.32
N ALA A 64 34.45 3.48 13.19
CA ALA A 64 33.64 4.69 13.34
C ALA A 64 32.68 4.89 12.14
N ARG A 65 33.13 4.61 10.92
CA ARG A 65 32.27 4.65 9.72
C ARG A 65 31.15 3.61 9.79
N SER A 66 31.42 2.44 10.38
CA SER A 66 30.40 1.41 10.65
C SER A 66 29.36 1.91 11.65
N LEU A 67 29.78 2.54 12.76
CA LEU A 67 28.88 3.21 13.70
C LEU A 67 27.99 4.24 13.00
N GLY A 68 28.60 5.19 12.27
CA GLY A 68 27.83 6.25 11.61
C GLY A 68 26.91 5.72 10.51
N LYS A 69 27.30 4.64 9.83
CA LYS A 69 26.43 3.96 8.86
C LYS A 69 25.22 3.34 9.55
N ILE A 70 25.42 2.68 10.69
CA ILE A 70 24.32 2.08 11.46
C ILE A 70 23.39 3.17 12.00
N VAL A 71 23.94 4.23 12.60
CA VAL A 71 23.17 5.37 13.09
C VAL A 71 22.35 6.00 11.96
N LEU A 72 22.93 6.15 10.78
CA LEU A 72 22.25 6.72 9.60
C LEU A 72 21.17 5.77 9.05
N GLU A 73 21.48 4.48 8.86
CA GLU A 73 20.53 3.48 8.34
C GLU A 73 19.35 3.24 9.28
N ARG A 74 19.56 3.38 10.59
CA ARG A 74 18.51 3.29 11.61
C ARG A 74 17.76 4.60 11.81
N GLY A 75 18.22 5.69 11.21
CA GLY A 75 17.56 7.00 11.26
C GLY A 75 17.61 7.68 12.62
N PHE A 76 18.59 7.38 13.47
CA PHE A 76 18.64 7.89 14.85
C PHE A 76 18.91 9.40 14.95
N VAL A 77 19.55 10.01 13.96
CA VAL A 77 19.81 11.46 13.95
C VAL A 77 18.69 12.27 13.27
N ASN A 78 17.85 11.61 12.46
CA ASN A 78 16.82 12.26 11.64
C ASN A 78 15.78 13.06 12.45
N PRO A 79 15.32 12.61 13.63
CA PRO A 79 14.31 13.34 14.40
C PRO A 79 14.79 14.71 14.90
N TYR A 80 16.11 14.90 15.04
CA TYR A 80 16.69 16.06 15.70
C TYR A 80 17.02 17.22 14.75
N ASN A 81 16.95 16.98 13.43
CA ASN A 81 17.24 17.97 12.39
C ASN A 81 18.59 18.72 12.54
N CYS A 82 19.58 18.08 13.18
CA CYS A 82 20.93 18.62 13.35
C CYS A 82 21.99 17.53 13.11
N ALA A 83 23.24 17.95 12.91
CA ALA A 83 24.35 17.01 12.72
C ALA A 83 24.94 16.60 14.07
N PHE A 84 25.47 15.37 14.15
CA PHE A 84 26.16 14.87 15.33
C PHE A 84 27.54 14.33 14.98
N ARG A 85 28.51 14.60 15.86
CA ARG A 85 29.85 14.03 15.83
C ARG A 85 29.98 12.95 16.88
N PHE A 86 30.25 11.74 16.45
CA PHE A 86 30.59 10.60 17.29
C PHE A 86 32.11 10.50 17.34
N VAL A 87 32.66 10.49 18.56
CA VAL A 87 34.10 10.38 18.82
C VAL A 87 34.32 9.14 19.66
N ILE A 88 35.11 8.21 19.11
CA ILE A 88 35.67 7.08 19.84
C ILE A 88 37.10 7.48 20.20
N SER A 89 37.38 7.60 21.49
CA SER A 89 38.69 7.96 22.01
C SER A 89 39.67 6.78 21.98
N SER A 90 40.96 7.06 22.18
CA SER A 90 42.00 6.02 22.20
C SER A 90 41.85 5.03 23.37
N ASP A 91 41.22 5.46 24.47
CA ASP A 91 40.84 4.66 25.62
C ASP A 91 39.45 4.01 25.47
N LEU A 92 38.90 3.99 24.25
CA LEU A 92 37.67 3.29 23.87
C LEU A 92 36.42 3.79 24.61
N LYS A 93 36.30 5.12 24.71
CA LYS A 93 35.06 5.78 25.12
C LYS A 93 34.39 6.40 23.91
N LEU A 94 33.09 6.14 23.75
CA LEU A 94 32.25 6.77 22.76
C LEU A 94 31.53 7.97 23.37
N ARG A 95 31.68 9.13 22.73
CA ARG A 95 30.97 10.38 23.03
C ARG A 95 30.30 10.91 21.78
N VAL A 96 29.15 11.56 21.94
CA VAL A 96 28.42 12.24 20.87
C VAL A 96 28.36 13.75 21.16
N MET A 97 28.56 14.57 20.13
CA MET A 97 28.46 16.04 20.21
C MET A 97 27.51 16.54 19.15
N ARG A 98 26.61 17.45 19.50
CA ARG A 98 25.77 18.15 18.51
C ARG A 98 26.61 19.18 17.75
N LEU A 99 26.44 19.25 16.44
CA LEU A 99 27.11 20.18 15.55
C LEU A 99 26.09 21.21 15.02
N GLY A 100 26.35 22.50 15.25
CA GLY A 100 25.51 23.61 14.83
C GLY A 100 25.10 24.52 15.99
N THR A 101 25.06 25.83 15.73
CA THR A 101 24.67 26.89 16.67
C THR A 101 23.25 27.34 16.37
N GLU A 102 22.25 26.53 16.72
CA GLU A 102 20.89 27.06 16.87
C GLU A 102 20.61 27.24 18.36
N ASP A 103 20.21 28.47 18.67
CA ASP A 103 19.91 29.00 19.99
C ASP A 103 18.85 28.11 20.66
N THR A 104 19.22 27.45 21.76
CA THR A 104 18.32 26.55 22.52
C THR A 104 17.26 27.30 23.32
N SER A 105 17.16 28.62 23.12
CA SER A 105 16.29 29.54 23.87
C SER A 105 14.82 29.51 23.45
N ASN A 106 14.43 28.77 22.39
CA ASN A 106 13.04 28.56 21.98
C ASN A 106 12.60 27.08 21.95
N LEU A 107 13.27 26.21 22.70
CA LEU A 107 12.81 24.83 22.90
C LEU A 107 11.66 24.78 23.90
N GLU A 108 10.45 25.15 23.44
CA GLU A 108 9.25 24.54 24.03
C GLU A 108 9.27 23.06 23.66
N ILE A 109 9.74 22.24 24.61
CA ILE A 109 9.45 20.82 24.64
C ILE A 109 7.92 20.72 24.63
N SER A 110 7.35 20.44 23.45
CA SER A 110 5.94 20.15 23.30
C SER A 110 5.55 19.14 24.37
N GLU A 111 4.47 19.42 25.09
CA GLU A 111 3.83 18.56 26.09
C GLU A 111 3.71 17.09 25.61
N TYR A 112 3.67 16.92 24.29
CA TYR A 112 3.76 15.69 23.52
C TYR A 112 5.00 14.81 23.80
N VAL A 113 6.21 15.39 23.93
CA VAL A 113 7.46 14.65 24.20
C VAL A 113 7.51 14.21 25.67
N LYS A 114 7.02 15.05 26.59
CA LYS A 114 6.86 14.66 28.01
C LYS A 114 5.91 13.47 28.18
N HIS A 115 4.84 13.43 27.39
CA HIS A 115 3.87 12.34 27.44
C HIS A 115 4.42 11.04 26.81
N ALA A 116 5.25 11.13 25.77
CA ALA A 116 5.92 9.97 25.18
C ALA A 116 7.02 9.38 26.08
N LEU A 117 7.74 10.22 26.84
CA LEU A 117 8.75 9.81 27.83
C LEU A 117 8.17 9.10 29.06
N MET A 118 6.90 9.36 29.39
CA MET A 118 6.21 8.68 30.50
C MET A 118 5.72 7.27 30.15
N ILE A 119 5.70 6.90 28.86
CA ILE A 119 5.13 5.62 28.38
C ILE A 119 6.24 4.60 28.03
N SER A 120 7.52 4.99 28.01
CA SER A 120 8.61 4.15 27.49
C SER A 120 9.15 3.07 28.45
N GLU A 121 8.44 2.72 29.53
CA GLU A 121 8.83 1.62 30.42
C GLU A 121 8.09 0.30 30.17
N THR A 122 7.22 0.21 29.16
CA THR A 122 6.54 -1.05 28.81
C THR A 122 6.49 -1.26 27.31
N SER A 123 6.93 -2.44 26.82
CA SER A 123 6.71 -2.84 25.43
C SER A 123 5.20 -2.91 25.17
N GLU A 124 4.66 -1.99 24.38
CA GLU A 124 3.24 -1.97 23.99
C GLU A 124 2.88 -3.32 23.34
N SER A 125 2.00 -4.10 23.96
CA SER A 125 1.57 -5.38 23.42
C SER A 125 0.67 -5.18 22.20
N ALA A 126 0.47 -6.22 21.39
CA ALA A 126 -0.47 -6.16 20.27
C ALA A 126 -1.90 -5.81 20.75
N GLU A 127 -2.25 -6.20 21.97
CA GLU A 127 -3.56 -5.90 22.58
C GLU A 127 -3.67 -4.43 22.97
N ASP A 128 -2.63 -3.85 23.60
CA ASP A 128 -2.57 -2.42 23.91
C ASP A 128 -2.70 -1.57 22.64
N ARG A 129 -2.08 -2.02 21.54
CA ARG A 129 -2.22 -1.36 20.23
C ARG A 129 -3.64 -1.40 19.69
N LYS A 130 -4.36 -2.52 19.83
CA LYS A 130 -5.77 -2.62 19.42
C LYS A 130 -6.63 -1.65 20.23
N GLU A 131 -6.45 -1.60 21.54
CA GLU A 131 -7.16 -0.67 22.43
C GLU A 131 -6.88 0.78 22.08
N ASN A 132 -5.63 1.13 21.81
CA ASN A 132 -5.21 2.47 21.42
C ASN A 132 -5.85 2.89 20.09
N LEU A 133 -5.77 2.04 19.05
CA LEU A 133 -6.43 2.36 17.77
C LEU A 133 -7.95 2.45 17.94
N ALA A 134 -8.58 1.53 18.66
CA ALA A 134 -10.02 1.55 18.89
C ALA A 134 -10.46 2.83 19.61
N LYS A 135 -9.67 3.31 20.58
CA LYS A 135 -9.91 4.60 21.26
C LYS A 135 -9.88 5.76 20.27
N ILE A 136 -8.84 5.83 19.42
CA ILE A 136 -8.70 6.88 18.38
C ILE A 136 -9.88 6.83 17.39
N LEU A 137 -10.23 5.64 16.90
CA LEU A 137 -11.32 5.47 15.94
C LEU A 137 -12.70 5.79 16.56
N SER A 138 -12.87 5.61 17.86
CA SER A 138 -14.10 5.97 18.58
C SER A 138 -14.34 7.47 18.68
N GLU A 139 -13.32 8.31 18.44
CA GLU A 139 -13.44 9.78 18.40
C GLU A 139 -14.07 10.28 17.08
N ILE A 140 -14.17 9.42 16.05
CA ILE A 140 -14.87 9.76 14.81
C ILE A 140 -16.38 9.91 15.10
N PRO A 141 -16.99 11.07 14.78
CA PRO A 141 -18.44 11.25 14.91
C PRO A 141 -19.22 10.26 14.02
N LEU A 142 -20.43 9.87 14.44
CA LEU A 142 -21.23 8.88 13.70
C LEU A 142 -21.57 9.39 12.29
N GLU A 143 -21.85 10.67 12.15
CA GLU A 143 -22.13 11.32 10.87
C GLU A 143 -20.91 11.29 9.94
N VAL A 144 -19.70 11.28 10.51
CA VAL A 144 -18.46 11.13 9.74
C VAL A 144 -18.27 9.68 9.31
N TRP A 145 -18.55 8.70 10.17
CA TRP A 145 -18.59 7.29 9.79
C TRP A 145 -19.53 7.04 8.60
N ASP A 146 -20.75 7.59 8.65
CA ASP A 146 -21.70 7.52 7.54
C ASP A 146 -21.17 8.16 6.27
N ARG A 147 -20.53 9.34 6.38
CA ARG A 147 -19.91 10.01 5.24
C ARG A 147 -18.77 9.20 4.63
N ILE A 148 -17.98 8.50 5.44
CA ILE A 148 -16.91 7.61 4.95
C ILE A 148 -17.52 6.51 4.09
N VAL A 149 -18.59 5.84 4.53
CA VAL A 149 -19.27 4.80 3.74
C VAL A 149 -19.85 5.37 2.44
N LYS A 150 -20.35 6.61 2.46
CA LYS A 150 -20.89 7.29 1.25
C LYS A 150 -19.84 7.64 0.20
N GLU A 151 -18.56 7.68 0.56
CA GLU A 151 -17.45 7.90 -0.39
C GLU A 151 -17.00 6.61 -1.10
N GLU A 152 -17.48 5.44 -0.65
CA GLU A 152 -17.18 4.16 -1.28
C GLU A 152 -17.66 4.12 -2.75
N PRO A 153 -16.89 3.51 -3.68
CA PRO A 153 -17.28 3.38 -5.08
C PRO A 153 -18.65 2.72 -5.28
N GLU A 154 -18.94 1.70 -4.47
CA GLU A 154 -20.23 1.00 -4.38
C GLU A 154 -21.36 2.00 -4.19
N TRP A 155 -21.17 2.94 -3.27
CA TRP A 155 -22.16 3.95 -2.98
C TRP A 155 -22.31 4.95 -4.13
N ARG A 156 -21.18 5.55 -4.53
CA ARG A 156 -21.17 6.67 -5.46
C ARG A 156 -21.65 6.31 -6.85
N TYR A 157 -21.32 5.11 -7.34
CA TYR A 157 -21.64 4.69 -8.70
C TYR A 157 -22.95 3.93 -8.83
N MET A 158 -23.44 3.32 -7.74
CA MET A 158 -24.68 2.53 -7.78
C MET A 158 -25.90 3.27 -7.22
N GLY A 159 -25.70 4.27 -6.34
CA GLY A 159 -26.80 5.03 -5.74
C GLY A 159 -27.90 5.52 -6.70
N PRO A 160 -27.58 6.02 -7.92
CA PRO A 160 -28.60 6.43 -8.89
C PRO A 160 -29.59 5.32 -9.32
N PHE A 161 -29.21 4.05 -9.23
CA PHE A 161 -30.06 2.92 -9.65
C PHE A 161 -31.06 2.47 -8.58
N LEU A 162 -30.87 2.87 -7.31
CA LEU A 162 -31.76 2.46 -6.22
C LEU A 162 -33.21 2.91 -6.46
N ASN A 163 -33.41 4.20 -6.76
CA ASN A 163 -34.75 4.73 -7.04
C ASN A 163 -35.29 4.22 -8.38
N ARG A 164 -34.41 3.98 -9.35
CA ARG A 164 -34.77 3.53 -10.70
C ARG A 164 -35.26 2.08 -10.70
N TYR A 165 -34.65 1.21 -9.90
CA TYR A 165 -34.90 -0.24 -9.93
C TYR A 165 -35.81 -0.69 -8.77
N GLY A 166 -35.93 0.11 -7.71
CA GLY A 166 -36.52 -0.33 -6.45
C GLY A 166 -35.54 -1.18 -5.63
N PHE A 167 -35.84 -1.35 -4.33
CA PHE A 167 -34.88 -1.93 -3.39
C PHE A 167 -34.48 -3.37 -3.71
N GLY A 168 -35.42 -4.29 -3.94
CA GLY A 168 -35.12 -5.71 -4.16
C GLY A 168 -34.20 -5.95 -5.37
N PRO A 169 -34.55 -5.47 -6.58
CA PRO A 169 -33.67 -5.57 -7.75
C PRO A 169 -32.32 -4.87 -7.56
N PHE A 170 -32.30 -3.71 -6.88
CA PHE A 170 -31.07 -3.00 -6.55
C PHE A 170 -30.17 -3.79 -5.58
N ALA A 171 -30.74 -4.41 -4.54
CA ALA A 171 -30.01 -5.25 -3.60
C ALA A 171 -29.39 -6.46 -4.31
N THR A 172 -30.13 -7.10 -5.21
CA THR A 172 -29.62 -8.20 -6.06
C THR A 172 -28.48 -7.74 -6.96
N LEU A 173 -28.59 -6.55 -7.57
CA LEU A 173 -27.51 -5.92 -8.33
C LEU A 173 -26.27 -5.72 -7.44
N MET A 174 -26.41 -5.11 -6.26
CA MET A 174 -25.30 -4.83 -5.35
C MET A 174 -24.55 -6.09 -4.94
N VAL A 175 -25.28 -7.17 -4.62
CA VAL A 175 -24.68 -8.47 -4.27
C VAL A 175 -23.89 -9.04 -5.46
N VAL A 176 -24.46 -9.07 -6.66
CA VAL A 176 -23.79 -9.69 -7.81
C VAL A 176 -22.57 -8.91 -8.29
N THR A 177 -22.61 -7.57 -8.19
CA THR A 177 -21.45 -6.72 -8.48
C THR A 177 -20.38 -6.87 -7.42
N GLY A 178 -20.73 -6.97 -6.13
CA GLY A 178 -19.78 -7.27 -5.05
C GLY A 178 -19.12 -8.65 -5.20
N LEU A 179 -19.89 -9.68 -5.58
CA LEU A 179 -19.36 -11.04 -5.80
C LEU A 179 -18.30 -11.12 -6.89
N ASN A 180 -18.37 -10.24 -7.89
CA ASN A 180 -17.47 -10.22 -9.04
C ASN A 180 -16.40 -9.12 -8.98
N ASP A 181 -16.37 -8.34 -7.90
CA ASP A 181 -15.29 -7.38 -7.61
C ASP A 181 -14.04 -8.10 -7.09
N PHE A 182 -13.40 -8.86 -7.98
CA PHE A 182 -12.12 -9.48 -7.71
C PHE A 182 -11.31 -9.61 -9.00
N LYS A 183 -9.97 -9.57 -8.84
CA LYS A 183 -9.01 -9.73 -9.95
C LYS A 183 -9.38 -8.84 -11.14
N LEU A 184 -9.65 -7.57 -10.86
CA LEU A 184 -10.04 -6.58 -11.85
C LEU A 184 -8.88 -6.20 -12.78
N LYS A 185 -9.20 -5.62 -13.94
CA LYS A 185 -8.22 -5.03 -14.88
C LYS A 185 -7.51 -3.77 -14.35
N GLY A 186 -7.89 -3.30 -13.16
CA GLY A 186 -7.39 -2.09 -12.54
C GLY A 186 -8.05 -1.87 -11.17
N ARG A 187 -7.98 -0.65 -10.65
CA ARG A 187 -8.61 -0.31 -9.37
C ARG A 187 -10.13 -0.29 -9.49
N ALA A 188 -10.85 -0.79 -8.48
CA ALA A 188 -12.31 -0.89 -8.50
C ALA A 188 -12.97 0.46 -8.78
N GLU A 189 -12.47 1.53 -8.15
CA GLU A 189 -12.97 2.90 -8.27
C GLU A 189 -12.78 3.55 -9.65
N VAL A 190 -11.95 2.96 -10.53
CA VAL A 190 -11.67 3.48 -11.90
C VAL A 190 -12.16 2.52 -12.97
N SER A 191 -11.87 1.23 -12.82
CA SER A 191 -11.99 0.25 -13.90
C SER A 191 -13.20 -0.67 -13.81
N TYR A 192 -13.93 -0.66 -12.70
CA TYR A 192 -15.03 -1.59 -12.42
C TYR A 192 -16.37 -0.88 -12.19
N TRP A 193 -16.58 -0.30 -11.01
CA TRP A 193 -17.84 0.38 -10.64
C TRP A 193 -18.28 1.45 -11.65
N PRO A 194 -17.40 2.34 -12.17
CA PRO A 194 -17.81 3.33 -13.16
C PRO A 194 -18.23 2.73 -14.51
N LYS A 195 -17.68 1.57 -14.88
CA LYS A 195 -18.00 0.92 -16.16
C LYS A 195 -19.33 0.17 -16.09
N ILE A 196 -19.56 -0.54 -14.98
CA ILE A 196 -20.85 -1.18 -14.72
C ILE A 196 -21.95 -0.12 -14.67
N SER A 197 -21.72 0.98 -13.95
CA SER A 197 -22.66 2.10 -13.87
C SER A 197 -23.04 2.64 -15.26
N ARG A 198 -22.06 2.86 -16.16
CA ARG A 198 -22.34 3.28 -17.55
C ARG A 198 -23.19 2.28 -18.34
N ILE A 199 -22.94 0.98 -18.17
CA ILE A 199 -23.73 -0.07 -18.84
C ILE A 199 -25.17 -0.04 -18.34
N LEU A 200 -25.35 -0.02 -17.01
CA LEU A 200 -26.67 0.02 -16.38
C LEU A 200 -27.45 1.28 -16.77
N ASP A 201 -26.78 2.43 -16.84
CA ASP A 201 -27.39 3.70 -17.23
C ASP A 201 -28.02 3.62 -18.63
N SER A 202 -27.27 3.03 -19.58
CA SER A 202 -27.71 2.82 -20.96
C SER A 202 -28.65 1.63 -21.19
N SER A 203 -28.90 0.80 -20.18
CA SER A 203 -29.72 -0.40 -20.28
C SER A 203 -31.16 -0.14 -19.84
N PRO A 204 -32.16 -0.92 -20.29
CA PRO A 204 -33.50 -0.91 -19.71
C PRO A 204 -33.45 -1.35 -18.23
N VAL A 205 -34.47 -0.98 -17.46
CA VAL A 205 -34.63 -1.50 -16.09
C VAL A 205 -34.92 -3.01 -16.21
N PRO A 206 -34.10 -3.89 -15.62
CA PRO A 206 -34.38 -5.32 -15.70
C PRO A 206 -35.60 -5.68 -14.88
N GLU A 207 -36.47 -6.54 -15.41
CA GLU A 207 -37.68 -7.03 -14.73
C GLU A 207 -37.46 -8.35 -13.97
N SER A 208 -36.33 -9.03 -14.24
CA SER A 208 -35.94 -10.27 -13.56
C SER A 208 -34.42 -10.39 -13.35
N PRO A 209 -33.96 -11.27 -12.43
CA PRO A 209 -32.54 -11.59 -12.31
C PRO A 209 -31.90 -12.08 -13.61
N ARG A 210 -32.68 -12.73 -14.48
CA ARG A 210 -32.23 -13.21 -15.79
C ARG A 210 -31.96 -12.08 -16.78
N GLU A 211 -32.77 -11.04 -16.77
CA GLU A 211 -32.51 -9.85 -17.57
C GLU A 211 -31.31 -9.08 -17.05
N LEU A 212 -31.14 -9.00 -15.72
CA LEU A 212 -29.93 -8.44 -15.13
C LEU A 212 -28.67 -9.22 -15.54
N TYR A 213 -28.76 -10.56 -15.64
CA TYR A 213 -27.69 -11.39 -16.19
C TYR A 213 -27.36 -10.97 -17.63
N ALA A 214 -28.38 -10.84 -18.49
CA ALA A 214 -28.19 -10.49 -19.89
C ALA A 214 -27.51 -9.11 -20.08
N ILE A 215 -27.87 -8.13 -19.23
CA ILE A 215 -27.23 -6.80 -19.22
C ILE A 215 -25.74 -6.91 -18.85
N LEU A 216 -25.40 -7.69 -17.84
CA LEU A 216 -24.05 -7.72 -17.27
C LEU A 216 -23.12 -8.73 -17.94
N GLU A 217 -23.64 -9.74 -18.63
CA GLU A 217 -22.85 -10.85 -19.18
C GLU A 217 -21.74 -10.35 -20.12
N GLN A 218 -22.08 -9.48 -21.06
CA GLN A 218 -21.10 -8.98 -22.03
C GLN A 218 -19.95 -8.22 -21.34
N PHE A 219 -20.24 -7.49 -20.27
CA PHE A 219 -19.21 -6.83 -19.47
C PHE A 219 -18.25 -7.84 -18.85
N TYR A 220 -18.79 -8.85 -18.15
CA TYR A 220 -17.95 -9.85 -17.48
C TYR A 220 -17.21 -10.77 -18.46
N ARG A 221 -17.76 -11.03 -19.66
CA ARG A 221 -17.03 -11.72 -20.74
C ARG A 221 -15.77 -10.98 -21.17
N ASN A 222 -15.76 -9.66 -21.02
CA ASN A 222 -14.62 -8.81 -21.33
C ASN A 222 -13.72 -8.54 -20.13
N GLU A 223 -13.98 -9.10 -18.94
CA GLU A 223 -13.13 -8.92 -17.76
C GLU A 223 -12.05 -10.00 -17.64
N LEU A 224 -11.07 -9.80 -16.73
CA LEU A 224 -10.12 -10.87 -16.40
C LEU A 224 -10.86 -12.05 -15.74
N TYR A 225 -10.41 -13.27 -16.03
CA TYR A 225 -11.08 -14.51 -15.58
C TYR A 225 -12.55 -14.54 -16.00
N SER A 226 -12.84 -14.13 -17.23
CA SER A 226 -14.19 -13.97 -17.79
C SER A 226 -15.08 -15.19 -17.58
N ASP A 227 -14.61 -16.40 -17.92
CA ASP A 227 -15.40 -17.62 -17.72
C ASP A 227 -15.78 -17.84 -16.26
N LEU A 228 -14.85 -17.60 -15.33
CA LEU A 228 -15.13 -17.70 -13.90
C LEU A 228 -16.14 -16.63 -13.46
N LYS A 229 -16.01 -15.39 -13.92
CA LYS A 229 -16.93 -14.29 -13.55
C LYS A 229 -18.33 -14.51 -14.11
N VAL A 230 -18.45 -14.94 -15.37
CA VAL A 230 -19.74 -15.27 -16.00
C VAL A 230 -20.38 -16.47 -15.31
N ASN A 231 -19.61 -17.49 -14.96
CA ASN A 231 -20.12 -18.63 -14.18
C ASN A 231 -20.61 -18.21 -12.79
N ARG A 232 -19.90 -17.29 -12.11
CA ARG A 232 -20.33 -16.73 -10.81
C ARG A 232 -21.59 -15.87 -10.94
N LEU A 233 -21.64 -15.03 -11.98
CA LEU A 233 -22.80 -14.20 -12.35
C LEU A 233 -24.05 -15.08 -12.50
N GLY A 234 -23.99 -16.12 -13.34
CA GLY A 234 -25.11 -17.05 -13.55
C GLY A 234 -25.44 -17.87 -12.32
N ARG A 235 -24.43 -18.36 -11.58
CA ARG A 235 -24.64 -19.13 -10.34
C ARG A 235 -25.47 -18.38 -9.31
N PHE A 236 -25.21 -17.08 -9.15
CA PHE A 236 -26.00 -16.25 -8.24
C PHE A 236 -27.33 -15.84 -8.88
N LEU A 237 -27.35 -15.21 -10.06
CA LEU A 237 -28.59 -14.64 -10.62
C LEU A 237 -29.63 -15.68 -11.02
N PHE A 238 -29.26 -16.94 -11.21
CA PHE A 238 -30.21 -18.03 -11.45
C PHE A 238 -30.53 -18.85 -10.19
N SER A 239 -30.11 -18.38 -9.01
CA SER A 239 -30.37 -19.06 -7.74
C SER A 239 -31.71 -18.64 -7.11
N PRO A 240 -32.30 -19.50 -6.27
CA PRO A 240 -33.45 -19.13 -5.44
C PRO A 240 -33.19 -17.91 -4.55
N LEU A 241 -31.94 -17.73 -4.08
CA LEU A 241 -31.56 -16.58 -3.27
C LEU A 241 -31.69 -15.26 -4.05
N ALA A 242 -31.27 -15.22 -5.31
CA ALA A 242 -31.41 -14.01 -6.13
C ALA A 242 -32.88 -13.68 -6.38
N GLU A 243 -33.73 -14.67 -6.64
CA GLU A 243 -35.18 -14.49 -6.77
C GLU A 243 -35.81 -14.01 -5.45
N LYS A 244 -35.38 -14.55 -4.31
CA LYS A 244 -35.82 -14.09 -2.98
C LYS A 244 -35.43 -12.63 -2.75
N LEU A 245 -34.17 -12.25 -3.00
CA LEU A 245 -33.68 -10.88 -2.86
C LEU A 245 -34.41 -9.92 -3.80
N TRP A 246 -34.63 -10.32 -5.06
CA TRP A 246 -35.32 -9.53 -6.08
C TRP A 246 -36.70 -9.06 -5.62
N ASN A 247 -37.42 -9.92 -4.90
CA ASN A 247 -38.77 -9.67 -4.40
C ASN A 247 -38.81 -9.19 -2.93
N SER A 248 -37.66 -8.89 -2.32
CA SER A 248 -37.58 -8.51 -0.91
C SER A 248 -37.72 -7.01 -0.67
N THR A 249 -38.13 -6.65 0.54
CA THR A 249 -38.14 -5.27 1.06
C THR A 249 -36.93 -5.01 1.96
N PRO A 250 -36.58 -3.74 2.27
CA PRO A 250 -35.50 -3.42 3.22
C PRO A 250 -35.65 -4.19 4.54
N LYS A 251 -36.83 -4.15 5.16
CA LYS A 251 -37.13 -4.84 6.42
C LYS A 251 -36.92 -6.36 6.34
N THR A 252 -37.29 -6.98 5.21
CA THR A 252 -37.11 -8.42 5.00
C THR A 252 -35.63 -8.77 4.94
N VAL A 253 -34.85 -8.00 4.17
CA VAL A 253 -33.40 -8.21 4.05
C VAL A 253 -32.69 -7.94 5.37
N SER A 254 -33.09 -6.89 6.10
CA SER A 254 -32.55 -6.52 7.41
C SER A 254 -32.68 -7.66 8.42
N ARG A 255 -33.90 -8.21 8.52
CA ARG A 255 -34.20 -9.34 9.42
C ARG A 255 -33.47 -10.63 9.03
N ASP A 256 -33.41 -10.92 7.73
CA ASP A 256 -32.85 -12.17 7.22
C ASP A 256 -31.32 -12.09 6.98
N PHE A 257 -30.67 -10.97 7.32
CA PHE A 257 -29.30 -10.65 6.89
C PHE A 257 -28.26 -11.76 7.19
N PRO A 258 -28.18 -12.34 8.41
CA PRO A 258 -27.25 -13.43 8.68
C PRO A 258 -27.58 -14.73 7.91
N SER A 259 -28.87 -14.98 7.65
CA SER A 259 -29.29 -16.14 6.86
C SER A 259 -28.92 -15.99 5.39
N ILE A 260 -29.05 -14.77 4.84
CA ILE A 260 -28.64 -14.43 3.47
C ILE A 260 -27.14 -14.66 3.28
N TRP A 261 -26.31 -14.31 4.27
CA TRP A 261 -24.87 -14.59 4.23
C TRP A 261 -24.56 -16.09 4.09
N LYS A 262 -25.19 -16.93 4.92
CA LYS A 262 -25.01 -18.39 4.90
C LYS A 262 -25.53 -19.00 3.59
N GLU A 263 -26.69 -18.55 3.12
CA GLU A 263 -27.27 -18.98 1.85
C GLU A 263 -26.46 -18.53 0.64
N LEU A 264 -25.86 -17.32 0.69
CA LEU A 264 -24.98 -16.81 -0.36
C LEU A 264 -23.70 -17.64 -0.47
N ALA A 265 -23.08 -17.97 0.67
CA ALA A 265 -21.91 -18.84 0.71
C ALA A 265 -22.21 -20.23 0.13
N TYR A 266 -23.35 -20.82 0.52
CA TYR A 266 -23.85 -22.08 -0.03
C TYR A 266 -24.08 -22.00 -1.55
N THR A 267 -24.80 -20.98 -2.00
CA THR A 267 -25.10 -20.71 -3.42
C THR A 267 -23.81 -20.64 -4.23
N MET A 268 -22.81 -19.92 -3.72
CA MET A 268 -21.53 -19.73 -4.40
C MET A 268 -20.57 -20.91 -4.26
N ARG A 269 -20.88 -21.87 -3.38
CA ARG A 269 -20.00 -22.99 -2.98
C ARG A 269 -18.65 -22.49 -2.46
N GLN A 270 -18.69 -21.50 -1.57
CA GLN A 270 -17.51 -20.89 -0.96
C GLN A 270 -17.64 -20.93 0.57
N ASN A 271 -16.49 -20.82 1.26
CA ASN A 271 -16.49 -20.57 2.69
C ASN A 271 -17.22 -19.22 2.97
N PRO A 272 -18.13 -19.15 3.96
CA PRO A 272 -18.79 -17.90 4.35
C PRO A 272 -17.83 -16.73 4.64
N GLU A 273 -16.63 -17.01 5.15
CA GLU A 273 -15.60 -16.00 5.45
C GLU A 273 -14.75 -15.61 4.23
N ALA A 274 -15.00 -16.22 3.06
CA ALA A 274 -14.27 -15.88 1.85
C ALA A 274 -14.49 -14.40 1.53
N LYS A 275 -13.41 -13.67 1.23
CA LYS A 275 -13.47 -12.21 1.03
C LYS A 275 -14.54 -11.75 0.04
N THR A 276 -14.81 -12.51 -1.02
CA THR A 276 -15.83 -12.16 -2.02
C THR A 276 -17.25 -12.31 -1.49
N ILE A 277 -17.46 -13.22 -0.53
CA ILE A 277 -18.75 -13.39 0.16
C ILE A 277 -18.93 -12.25 1.16
N SER A 278 -17.95 -11.99 2.03
CA SER A 278 -17.98 -10.85 2.96
C SER A 278 -18.17 -9.51 2.26
N PHE A 279 -17.48 -9.29 1.15
CA PHE A 279 -17.60 -8.05 0.37
C PHE A 279 -18.96 -7.92 -0.33
N ALA A 280 -19.52 -9.02 -0.85
CA ALA A 280 -20.88 -9.01 -1.38
C ALA A 280 -21.92 -8.71 -0.28
N MET A 281 -21.72 -9.22 0.94
CA MET A 281 -22.56 -8.87 2.07
C MET A 281 -22.36 -7.40 2.51
N LYS A 282 -21.15 -6.84 2.45
CA LYS A 282 -20.93 -5.41 2.63
C LYS A 282 -21.74 -4.60 1.61
N CYS A 283 -21.74 -5.00 0.34
CA CYS A 283 -22.55 -4.34 -0.70
C CYS A 283 -24.06 -4.41 -0.40
N LEU A 284 -24.54 -5.55 0.10
CA LEU A 284 -25.94 -5.69 0.55
C LEU A 284 -26.24 -4.76 1.73
N GLY A 285 -25.35 -4.69 2.73
CA GLY A 285 -25.49 -3.79 3.87
C GLY A 285 -25.49 -2.32 3.44
N ILE A 286 -24.61 -1.94 2.51
CA ILE A 286 -24.62 -0.60 1.89
C ILE A 286 -25.99 -0.29 1.26
N SER A 287 -26.63 -1.26 0.61
CA SER A 287 -27.97 -1.05 0.02
C SER A 287 -29.05 -0.76 1.08
N LEU A 288 -28.95 -1.35 2.28
CA LEU A 288 -29.83 -1.04 3.42
C LEU A 288 -29.55 0.36 3.97
N LEU A 289 -28.28 0.72 4.15
CA LEU A 289 -27.88 2.04 4.61
C LEU A 289 -28.36 3.16 3.67
N MET A 290 -28.39 2.91 2.35
CA MET A 290 -28.91 3.87 1.36
C MET A 290 -30.39 4.18 1.53
N VAL A 291 -31.19 3.23 2.01
CA VAL A 291 -32.63 3.41 2.27
C VAL A 291 -32.93 3.79 3.72
N GLY A 292 -31.90 4.05 4.52
CA GLY A 292 -32.04 4.40 5.94
C GLY A 292 -32.45 3.24 6.84
N GLU A 293 -32.20 2.00 6.41
CA GLU A 293 -32.40 0.81 7.24
C GLU A 293 -31.08 0.47 7.94
N TYR A 294 -31.01 0.72 9.24
CA TYR A 294 -29.80 0.57 10.06
C TYR A 294 -29.87 -0.63 11.02
N ASP A 295 -31.05 -1.25 11.18
CA ASP A 295 -31.31 -2.32 12.14
C ASP A 295 -31.12 -3.72 11.51
N PHE A 296 -29.87 -4.05 11.18
CA PHE A 296 -29.48 -5.37 10.68
C PHE A 296 -28.23 -5.91 11.39
N ASP A 297 -28.22 -7.22 11.59
CA ASP A 297 -27.10 -7.91 12.23
C ASP A 297 -25.98 -8.20 11.22
N PHE A 298 -24.89 -7.42 11.33
CA PHE A 298 -23.64 -7.62 10.59
C PHE A 298 -22.53 -8.23 11.46
N SER A 299 -22.82 -8.69 12.69
CA SER A 299 -21.78 -9.05 13.66
C SER A 299 -20.97 -10.30 13.31
N GLU A 300 -21.59 -11.31 12.67
CA GLU A 300 -20.91 -12.56 12.27
C GLU A 300 -20.07 -12.40 10.98
N ILE A 301 -20.24 -11.32 10.22
CA ILE A 301 -19.66 -11.18 8.87
C ILE A 301 -18.28 -10.52 8.99
N PRO A 302 -17.19 -11.23 8.65
CA PRO A 302 -15.86 -10.71 8.88
C PRO A 302 -15.47 -9.64 7.85
N ILE A 303 -14.46 -8.85 8.19
CA ILE A 303 -13.84 -7.90 7.26
C ILE A 303 -13.35 -8.63 5.99
N PRO A 304 -13.63 -8.11 4.77
CA PRO A 304 -13.12 -8.69 3.54
C PRO A 304 -11.61 -8.42 3.42
N VAL A 305 -10.79 -9.39 3.83
CA VAL A 305 -9.34 -9.24 3.83
C VAL A 305 -8.77 -9.16 2.41
N ASP A 306 -8.53 -7.94 1.94
CA ASP A 306 -7.87 -7.62 0.68
C ASP A 306 -6.44 -7.11 0.90
N TYR A 307 -5.80 -6.64 -0.16
CA TYR A 307 -4.43 -6.10 -0.07
C TYR A 307 -4.35 -4.85 0.82
N ARG A 308 -5.38 -3.98 0.82
CA ARG A 308 -5.41 -2.75 1.62
C ARG A 308 -5.55 -3.07 3.11
N VAL A 309 -6.48 -3.96 3.47
CA VAL A 309 -6.66 -4.42 4.85
C VAL A 309 -5.37 -5.06 5.37
N ARG A 310 -4.73 -5.93 4.57
CA ARG A 310 -3.44 -6.56 4.93
C ARG A 310 -2.34 -5.54 5.18
N ILE A 311 -2.16 -4.56 4.28
CA ILE A 311 -1.15 -3.52 4.46
C ILE A 311 -1.41 -2.73 5.72
N PHE A 312 -2.65 -2.28 5.93
CA PHE A 312 -2.94 -1.45 7.10
C PHE A 312 -2.76 -2.24 8.40
N SER A 313 -3.18 -3.51 8.45
CA SER A 313 -2.98 -4.38 9.62
C SER A 313 -1.51 -4.53 9.98
N LYS A 314 -0.64 -4.69 8.96
CA LYS A 314 0.82 -4.73 9.16
C LYS A 314 1.37 -3.37 9.63
N LYS A 315 0.96 -2.27 8.99
CA LYS A 315 1.38 -0.90 9.38
C LYS A 315 0.94 -0.55 10.80
N ALA A 316 -0.22 -1.03 11.21
CA ALA A 316 -0.75 -0.85 12.55
C ALA A 316 0.00 -1.67 13.61
N GLY A 317 0.89 -2.58 13.22
CA GLY A 317 1.64 -3.44 14.13
C GLY A 317 0.78 -4.54 14.76
N PHE A 318 -0.36 -4.89 14.16
CA PHE A 318 -1.28 -5.89 14.71
C PHE A 318 -0.86 -7.33 14.45
N VAL A 319 -0.35 -7.59 13.25
CA VAL A 319 -0.02 -8.95 12.81
C VAL A 319 1.36 -8.97 12.18
N ALA A 320 2.13 -10.01 12.49
CA ALA A 320 3.41 -10.29 11.83
C ALA A 320 3.25 -11.22 10.61
N THR A 321 2.09 -11.87 10.48
CA THR A 321 1.82 -12.90 9.49
C THR A 321 0.98 -12.37 8.32
N GLU A 322 0.76 -13.22 7.32
CA GLU A 322 -0.22 -13.00 6.25
C GLU A 322 -1.46 -13.88 6.42
N ASP A 323 -1.74 -14.39 7.63
CA ASP A 323 -2.92 -15.21 7.87
C ASP A 323 -4.19 -14.34 7.87
N ASP A 324 -5.15 -14.71 7.01
CA ASP A 324 -6.44 -14.03 6.93
C ASP A 324 -7.26 -14.20 8.20
N ASN A 325 -7.16 -15.34 8.89
CA ASN A 325 -7.96 -15.60 10.07
C ASN A 325 -7.50 -14.73 11.26
N GLU A 326 -6.18 -14.60 11.44
CA GLU A 326 -5.58 -13.70 12.43
C GLU A 326 -5.98 -12.24 12.17
N ILE A 327 -5.96 -11.81 10.90
CA ILE A 327 -6.39 -10.46 10.51
C ILE A 327 -7.88 -10.25 10.80
N ARG A 328 -8.76 -11.20 10.43
CA ARG A 328 -10.20 -11.12 10.71
C ARG A 328 -10.46 -10.99 12.19
N GLN A 329 -9.84 -11.85 13.01
CA GLN A 329 -10.01 -11.81 14.46
C GLN A 329 -9.53 -10.48 15.04
N THR A 330 -8.38 -9.97 14.60
CA THR A 330 -7.86 -8.68 15.07
C THR A 330 -8.84 -7.54 14.80
N TRP A 331 -9.40 -7.45 13.58
CA TRP A 331 -10.37 -6.40 13.26
C TRP A 331 -11.71 -6.60 13.96
N GLN A 332 -12.09 -7.84 14.25
CA GLN A 332 -13.25 -8.14 15.09
C GLN A 332 -13.05 -7.59 16.51
N ASP A 333 -11.89 -7.84 17.12
CA ASP A 333 -11.55 -7.32 18.46
C ASP A 333 -11.58 -5.78 18.47
N VAL A 334 -10.98 -5.14 17.46
CA VAL A 334 -10.97 -3.67 17.31
C VAL A 334 -12.40 -3.14 17.18
N LEU A 335 -13.26 -3.79 16.38
CA LEU A 335 -14.66 -3.41 16.25
C LEU A 335 -15.40 -3.53 17.58
N GLU A 336 -15.23 -4.63 18.31
CA GLU A 336 -15.86 -4.83 19.62
C GLU A 336 -15.46 -3.75 20.63
N LEU A 337 -14.20 -3.32 20.62
CA LEU A 337 -13.72 -2.21 21.44
C LEU A 337 -14.37 -0.88 21.05
N ILE A 338 -14.52 -0.59 19.75
CA ILE A 338 -15.21 0.63 19.27
C ILE A 338 -16.69 0.60 19.67
N LYS A 339 -17.36 -0.55 19.54
CA LYS A 339 -18.79 -0.71 19.83
C LYS A 339 -19.14 -0.45 21.30
N ARG A 340 -18.19 -0.55 22.24
CA ARG A 340 -18.39 -0.14 23.65
C ARG A 340 -18.76 1.34 23.78
N ARG A 341 -18.35 2.19 22.82
CA ARG A 341 -18.65 3.64 22.79
C ARG A 341 -19.58 4.04 21.65
N LYS A 342 -19.59 3.27 20.57
CA LYS A 342 -20.31 3.54 19.32
C LYS A 342 -21.01 2.26 18.82
N PRO A 343 -22.10 1.81 19.48
CA PRO A 343 -22.75 0.54 19.15
C PRO A 343 -23.26 0.44 17.69
N GLU A 344 -23.48 1.58 17.04
CA GLU A 344 -23.93 1.72 15.65
C GLU A 344 -22.82 1.46 14.62
N VAL A 345 -21.56 1.50 15.03
CA VAL A 345 -20.43 1.20 14.13
C VAL A 345 -20.37 -0.30 13.87
N THR A 346 -20.30 -0.64 12.58
CA THR A 346 -20.27 -2.02 12.07
C THR A 346 -18.99 -2.28 11.28
N MET A 347 -18.75 -3.54 10.91
CA MET A 347 -17.60 -3.89 10.08
C MET A 347 -17.64 -3.21 8.69
N ILE A 348 -18.82 -2.81 8.20
CA ILE A 348 -18.95 -2.00 6.97
C ILE A 348 -18.22 -0.67 7.11
N HIS A 349 -18.41 0.01 8.24
CA HIS A 349 -17.80 1.30 8.53
C HIS A 349 -16.28 1.16 8.65
N LEU A 350 -15.84 0.18 9.42
CA LEU A 350 -14.42 -0.08 9.66
C LEU A 350 -13.70 -0.44 8.35
N ASP A 351 -14.24 -1.37 7.58
CA ASP A 351 -13.70 -1.74 6.27
C ASP A 351 -13.63 -0.53 5.32
N SER A 352 -14.69 0.29 5.25
CA SER A 352 -14.72 1.48 4.40
C SER A 352 -13.63 2.49 4.78
N LEU A 353 -13.42 2.74 6.08
CA LEU A 353 -12.34 3.61 6.52
C LEU A 353 -10.97 3.05 6.13
N ILE A 354 -10.70 1.79 6.49
CA ILE A 354 -9.40 1.15 6.22
C ILE A 354 -9.11 1.09 4.72
N TRP A 355 -10.11 0.74 3.92
CA TRP A 355 -9.98 0.69 2.46
C TRP A 355 -9.54 2.06 1.90
N GLN A 356 -10.11 3.16 2.37
CA GLN A 356 -9.76 4.50 1.90
C GLN A 356 -8.36 4.92 2.35
N ILE A 357 -8.01 4.72 3.63
CA ILE A 357 -6.79 5.29 4.21
C ILE A 357 -5.53 4.41 4.06
N ALA A 358 -5.66 3.11 3.76
CA ALA A 358 -4.53 2.15 3.79
C ALA A 358 -3.31 2.53 2.95
N ARG A 359 -3.53 3.24 1.84
CA ARG A 359 -2.49 3.62 0.88
C ARG A 359 -2.06 5.07 0.99
N MET A 360 -2.71 5.86 1.85
CA MET A 360 -2.40 7.26 2.05
C MET A 360 -1.06 7.43 2.77
N ASN A 361 -0.31 8.45 2.38
CA ASN A 361 0.81 8.96 3.17
C ASN A 361 0.30 9.90 4.28
N LYS A 362 1.21 10.35 5.17
CA LYS A 362 0.87 11.25 6.29
C LYS A 362 0.08 12.48 5.84
N LYS A 363 0.53 13.17 4.79
CA LYS A 363 -0.13 14.38 4.31
C LYS A 363 -1.53 14.08 3.77
N GLU A 364 -1.65 13.06 2.93
CA GLU A 364 -2.94 12.62 2.36
C GLU A 364 -3.95 12.24 3.44
N MET A 365 -3.49 11.55 4.50
CA MET A 365 -4.34 11.17 5.63
C MET A 365 -4.82 12.39 6.42
N LEU A 366 -3.94 13.35 6.70
CA LEU A 366 -4.31 14.59 7.37
C LEU A 366 -5.29 15.42 6.54
N ASP A 367 -5.06 15.52 5.23
CA ASP A 367 -5.95 16.24 4.30
C ASP A 367 -7.32 15.55 4.23
N TYR A 368 -7.35 14.21 4.19
CA TYR A 368 -8.58 13.42 4.22
C TYR A 368 -9.41 13.66 5.49
N PHE A 369 -8.81 13.50 6.67
CA PHE A 369 -9.52 13.71 7.94
C PHE A 369 -9.88 15.18 8.18
N SER A 370 -9.09 16.12 7.66
CA SER A 370 -9.44 17.55 7.64
C SER A 370 -10.70 17.80 6.79
N LYS A 371 -10.81 17.19 5.61
CA LYS A 371 -12.02 17.27 4.75
C LYS A 371 -13.23 16.62 5.41
N MET A 372 -13.01 15.58 6.20
CA MET A 372 -14.07 14.92 6.97
C MET A 372 -14.51 15.73 8.21
N GLY A 373 -13.72 16.71 8.65
CA GLY A 373 -14.03 17.56 9.80
C GLY A 373 -13.53 17.00 11.14
N CYS A 374 -12.61 16.04 11.12
CA CYS A 374 -12.04 15.40 12.32
C CYS A 374 -10.51 15.26 12.20
N ARG A 375 -9.84 16.36 11.86
CA ARG A 375 -8.37 16.40 11.65
C ARG A 375 -7.57 15.79 12.79
N SER A 376 -7.95 16.04 14.04
CA SER A 376 -7.29 15.50 15.24
C SER A 376 -7.24 13.96 15.23
N VAL A 377 -8.29 13.29 14.75
CA VAL A 377 -8.28 11.83 14.56
C VAL A 377 -7.20 11.42 13.57
N GLY A 378 -7.07 12.15 12.45
CA GLY A 378 -6.02 11.91 11.47
C GLY A 378 -4.61 12.08 12.05
N GLU A 379 -4.41 13.09 12.90
CA GLU A 379 -3.14 13.33 13.61
C GLU A 379 -2.82 12.16 14.58
N ASN A 380 -3.83 11.71 15.32
CA ASN A 380 -3.73 10.57 16.24
C ASN A 380 -3.45 9.24 15.51
N ILE A 381 -4.11 8.96 14.38
CA ILE A 381 -3.84 7.76 13.56
C ILE A 381 -2.42 7.81 12.99
N VAL A 382 -1.99 8.96 12.45
CA VAL A 382 -0.62 9.12 11.95
C VAL A 382 0.40 8.85 13.07
N SER A 383 0.16 9.38 14.26
CA SER A 383 1.01 9.13 15.43
C SER A 383 1.04 7.66 15.83
N PHE A 384 -0.13 7.02 15.90
CA PHE A 384 -0.27 5.59 16.20
C PHE A 384 0.53 4.70 15.23
N LEU A 385 0.51 5.03 13.94
CA LEU A 385 1.25 4.30 12.91
C LEU A 385 2.77 4.52 12.97
N ILE A 386 3.24 5.51 13.74
CA ILE A 386 4.67 5.83 13.95
C ILE A 386 5.20 5.25 15.30
N GLY A 387 4.33 5.07 16.31
CA GLY A 387 4.65 4.60 17.68
C GLY A 387 5.20 3.15 17.79
N PRO A 388 5.58 2.68 19.00
CA PRO A 388 6.79 1.89 19.30
C PRO A 388 6.94 0.50 18.66
N CYS A 389 5.98 0.05 17.85
CA CYS A 389 6.07 -1.17 17.06
C CYS A 389 6.53 -0.91 15.62
N SER A 390 7.43 0.05 15.40
CA SER A 390 7.99 0.36 14.08
C SER A 390 9.36 -0.31 13.83
N THR A 391 9.65 -1.45 14.44
CA THR A 391 10.76 -2.32 14.01
C THR A 391 10.30 -3.32 12.95
N LYS A 392 9.84 -2.80 11.80
CA LYS A 392 9.88 -3.44 10.46
C LYS A 392 9.29 -2.47 9.42
N THR A 393 10.16 -1.62 8.88
CA THR A 393 10.08 -0.97 7.55
C THR A 393 8.76 -0.31 7.15
N THR A 394 8.75 1.02 7.09
CA THR A 394 8.53 1.76 5.82
C THR A 394 9.23 3.11 5.90
N HIS A 395 10.06 3.40 4.90
CA HIS A 395 10.72 4.69 4.71
C HIS A 395 9.69 5.83 4.64
N PHE A 396 9.72 6.75 5.60
CA PHE A 396 9.16 8.08 5.44
C PHE A 396 10.08 9.11 6.10
N GLY A 397 10.97 9.66 5.29
CA GLY A 397 11.73 10.87 5.59
C GLY A 397 12.17 11.48 4.26
N GLY A 398 11.53 12.57 3.86
CA GLY A 398 12.04 13.58 2.91
C GLY A 398 12.55 13.18 1.52
N GLU A 399 12.49 11.91 1.09
CA GLU A 399 12.93 11.53 -0.26
C GLU A 399 11.81 11.74 -1.27
N ASN A 400 12.11 12.48 -2.35
CA ASN A 400 11.32 12.52 -3.58
C ASN A 400 10.81 11.11 -3.95
N LEU A 401 9.49 10.94 -4.07
CA LEU A 401 8.89 9.65 -4.41
C LEU A 401 9.40 9.19 -5.78
N LYS A 402 9.99 7.98 -5.86
CA LYS A 402 10.60 7.47 -7.10
C LYS A 402 9.77 6.39 -7.77
N LEU A 403 9.45 6.58 -9.04
CA LEU A 403 8.88 5.56 -9.92
C LEU A 403 9.97 4.97 -10.81
N CYS A 404 10.19 3.67 -10.76
CA CYS A 404 11.04 2.96 -11.70
C CYS A 404 10.25 2.52 -12.94
N VAL A 405 10.72 2.88 -14.13
CA VAL A 405 10.13 2.46 -15.41
C VAL A 405 11.11 1.54 -16.12
N VAL A 406 10.67 0.30 -16.40
CA VAL A 406 11.44 -0.70 -17.13
C VAL A 406 10.84 -0.96 -18.52
N PRO A 407 11.62 -1.39 -19.52
CA PRO A 407 11.13 -1.59 -20.87
C PRO A 407 10.35 -2.91 -21.00
N CYS A 408 9.43 -2.94 -21.94
CA CYS A 408 8.95 -4.21 -22.48
C CYS A 408 10.04 -4.90 -23.33
N GLY A 409 10.03 -6.24 -23.34
CA GLY A 409 10.91 -7.06 -24.17
C GLY A 409 10.21 -7.56 -25.43
N SER A 410 10.96 -7.71 -26.53
CA SER A 410 10.46 -8.36 -27.76
C SER A 410 10.13 -9.82 -27.49
N ARG A 411 11.08 -10.55 -26.88
CA ARG A 411 10.94 -11.96 -26.48
C ARG A 411 10.01 -12.12 -25.29
N LYS A 412 8.91 -12.84 -25.48
CA LYS A 412 7.85 -13.09 -24.49
C LYS A 412 7.69 -14.59 -24.23
N ILE A 413 7.01 -14.93 -23.14
CA ILE A 413 6.80 -16.31 -22.72
C ILE A 413 6.15 -17.18 -23.81
N TRP A 414 5.22 -16.61 -24.60
CA TRP A 414 4.55 -17.34 -25.69
C TRP A 414 5.46 -17.71 -26.85
N ASP A 415 6.62 -17.05 -27.00
CA ASP A 415 7.62 -17.44 -28.00
C ASP A 415 8.30 -18.78 -27.65
N VAL A 416 8.23 -19.19 -26.38
CA VAL A 416 8.80 -20.46 -25.87
C VAL A 416 7.70 -21.44 -25.46
N ASN A 417 6.57 -20.93 -24.96
CA ASN A 417 5.41 -21.71 -24.59
C ASN A 417 4.12 -21.06 -25.14
N PRO A 418 3.71 -21.37 -26.38
CA PRO A 418 2.51 -20.80 -27.01
C PRO A 418 1.22 -20.99 -26.19
N ASN A 419 1.17 -22.03 -25.35
CA ASN A 419 0.02 -22.37 -24.51
C ASN A 419 0.10 -21.80 -23.09
N ALA A 420 1.00 -20.84 -22.82
CA ALA A 420 1.16 -20.24 -21.49
C ALA A 420 -0.12 -19.54 -20.96
N GLY A 421 -1.08 -19.23 -21.83
CA GLY A 421 -2.33 -18.55 -21.45
C GLY A 421 -2.10 -17.12 -20.93
N PRO A 422 -3.11 -16.51 -20.28
CA PRO A 422 -2.98 -15.18 -19.68
C PRO A 422 -1.85 -15.13 -18.65
N THR A 423 -0.88 -14.23 -18.83
CA THR A 423 0.35 -14.18 -18.02
C THR A 423 0.55 -12.80 -17.41
N LYS A 424 1.03 -12.74 -16.16
CA LYS A 424 1.39 -11.46 -15.51
C LYS A 424 2.48 -10.72 -16.28
N ALA A 425 2.39 -9.39 -16.33
CA ALA A 425 3.32 -8.54 -17.07
C ALA A 425 4.77 -8.76 -16.63
N ARG A 426 5.01 -8.95 -15.32
CA ARG A 426 6.34 -9.26 -14.81
C ARG A 426 6.88 -10.55 -15.41
N ASP A 427 6.08 -11.61 -15.51
CA ASP A 427 6.52 -12.95 -15.91
C ASP A 427 6.55 -13.16 -17.43
N MET A 428 5.92 -12.26 -18.18
CA MET A 428 5.75 -12.37 -19.61
C MET A 428 7.02 -12.06 -20.41
N TYR A 429 7.81 -11.04 -20.04
CA TYR A 429 8.98 -10.62 -20.80
C TYR A 429 10.22 -11.41 -20.39
N ILE A 430 10.65 -12.35 -21.24
CA ILE A 430 11.74 -13.28 -20.94
C ILE A 430 13.07 -12.91 -21.61
N GLY A 431 13.10 -11.83 -22.41
CA GLY A 431 14.33 -11.32 -23.02
C GLY A 431 15.37 -10.90 -21.97
N SER A 432 16.65 -11.17 -22.24
CA SER A 432 17.75 -10.97 -21.28
C SER A 432 17.84 -9.55 -20.72
N PHE A 433 17.67 -8.53 -21.57
CA PHE A 433 17.71 -7.13 -21.15
C PHE A 433 16.49 -6.74 -20.30
N ALA A 434 15.27 -7.06 -20.76
CA ALA A 434 14.04 -6.77 -20.03
C ALA A 434 14.03 -7.46 -18.66
N LYS A 435 14.48 -8.73 -18.61
CA LYS A 435 14.64 -9.49 -17.38
C LYS A 435 15.62 -8.82 -16.41
N ALA A 436 16.79 -8.38 -16.88
CA ALA A 436 17.77 -7.68 -16.04
C ALA A 436 17.24 -6.33 -15.51
N CYS A 437 16.51 -5.57 -16.34
CA CYS A 437 15.88 -4.32 -15.91
C CYS A 437 14.80 -4.56 -14.85
N ARG A 438 13.97 -5.59 -15.04
CA ARG A 438 12.94 -6.01 -14.08
C ARG A 438 13.56 -6.48 -12.76
N GLU A 439 14.58 -7.33 -12.78
CA GLU A 439 15.27 -7.80 -11.58
C GLU A 439 15.88 -6.63 -10.79
N TYR A 440 16.45 -5.65 -11.49
CA TYR A 440 16.92 -4.40 -10.87
C TYR A 440 15.76 -3.61 -10.22
N ALA A 441 14.64 -3.45 -10.93
CA ALA A 441 13.47 -2.75 -10.39
C ALA A 441 12.86 -3.47 -9.19
N GLU A 442 12.69 -4.79 -9.23
CA GLU A 442 12.18 -5.59 -8.11
C GLU A 442 13.10 -5.53 -6.89
N LYS A 443 14.42 -5.46 -7.09
CA LYS A 443 15.40 -5.34 -6.01
C LYS A 443 15.36 -3.98 -5.33
N PHE A 444 15.24 -2.90 -6.11
CA PHE A 444 15.48 -1.54 -5.62
C PHE A 444 14.23 -0.66 -5.52
N TYR A 445 13.15 -1.05 -6.18
CA TYR A 445 11.86 -0.35 -6.28
C TYR A 445 10.68 -1.33 -6.20
N PRO A 446 10.64 -2.27 -5.24
CA PRO A 446 9.67 -3.37 -5.22
C PRO A 446 8.20 -2.92 -5.26
N ASP A 447 7.89 -1.79 -4.62
CA ASP A 447 6.53 -1.25 -4.53
C ASP A 447 6.26 -0.07 -5.48
N SER A 448 7.26 0.31 -6.30
CA SER A 448 7.20 1.52 -7.12
C SER A 448 7.84 1.35 -8.49
N TYR A 449 7.48 0.27 -9.20
CA TYR A 449 7.87 0.09 -10.59
C TYR A 449 6.73 -0.29 -11.53
N VAL A 450 6.89 0.10 -12.79
CA VAL A 450 5.98 -0.24 -13.90
C VAL A 450 6.78 -0.66 -15.13
N ILE A 451 6.17 -1.49 -15.97
CA ILE A 451 6.71 -1.88 -17.27
C ILE A 451 6.06 -1.03 -18.35
N LEU A 452 6.85 -0.32 -19.15
CA LEU A 452 6.34 0.45 -20.28
C LEU A 452 6.24 -0.46 -21.52
N SER A 453 5.02 -0.80 -21.93
CA SER A 453 4.67 -1.58 -23.10
C SER A 453 4.26 -0.70 -24.28
N ALA A 454 4.75 -1.01 -25.48
CA ALA A 454 4.32 -0.32 -26.70
C ALA A 454 2.86 -0.57 -27.08
N LYS A 455 2.26 -1.69 -26.66
CA LYS A 455 0.83 -1.98 -26.90
C LYS A 455 -0.06 -1.47 -25.76
N TYR A 456 0.33 -1.74 -24.52
CA TYR A 456 -0.54 -1.58 -23.36
C TYR A 456 -0.22 -0.34 -22.51
N GLY A 457 0.88 0.35 -22.80
CA GLY A 457 1.36 1.49 -22.01
C GLY A 457 1.96 1.07 -20.67
N PHE A 458 1.64 1.77 -19.58
CA PHE A 458 2.19 1.46 -18.27
C PHE A 458 1.49 0.25 -17.65
N LEU A 459 2.22 -0.84 -17.47
CA LEU A 459 1.75 -2.06 -16.83
C LEU A 459 2.31 -2.17 -15.40
N PHE A 460 1.45 -2.47 -14.43
CA PHE A 460 1.90 -2.94 -13.13
C PHE A 460 2.42 -4.37 -13.24
N PRO A 461 3.29 -4.81 -12.31
CA PRO A 461 3.89 -6.15 -12.35
C PRO A 461 2.87 -7.30 -12.41
N ASP A 462 1.74 -7.12 -11.71
CA ASP A 462 0.66 -8.10 -11.60
C ASP A 462 -0.45 -7.92 -12.65
N ASP A 463 -0.34 -6.93 -13.56
CA ASP A 463 -1.30 -6.79 -14.67
C ASP A 463 -1.23 -8.03 -15.57
N VAL A 464 -2.38 -8.65 -15.86
CA VAL A 464 -2.44 -9.88 -16.66
C VAL A 464 -2.64 -9.56 -18.13
N ILE A 465 -1.74 -10.06 -18.98
CA ILE A 465 -1.80 -9.91 -20.44
C ILE A 465 -2.43 -11.16 -21.05
N PRO A 466 -3.51 -11.03 -21.85
CA PRO A 466 -4.33 -12.16 -22.27
C PRO A 466 -3.65 -13.10 -23.28
N GLY A 467 -2.66 -12.62 -24.03
CA GLY A 467 -2.02 -13.42 -25.06
C GLY A 467 -0.87 -12.71 -25.77
N PRO A 468 -0.25 -13.38 -26.76
CA PRO A 468 0.91 -12.85 -27.47
C PRO A 468 0.57 -11.57 -28.25
N TYR A 469 1.57 -10.72 -28.41
CA TYR A 469 1.49 -9.54 -29.24
C TYR A 469 2.87 -9.09 -29.69
N ASN A 470 2.91 -8.36 -30.81
CA ASN A 470 4.14 -7.79 -31.35
C ASN A 470 3.90 -6.34 -31.77
N VAL A 471 4.11 -5.41 -30.82
CA VAL A 471 4.02 -3.96 -31.03
C VAL A 471 5.28 -3.34 -30.47
N THR A 472 5.82 -2.31 -31.13
CA THR A 472 7.09 -1.68 -30.77
C THR A 472 7.05 -0.17 -30.97
N PHE A 473 7.73 0.57 -30.10
CA PHE A 473 7.91 2.02 -30.25
C PHE A 473 8.87 2.40 -31.37
N ASN A 474 9.57 1.44 -31.97
CA ASN A 474 10.51 1.70 -33.07
C ASN A 474 9.84 1.66 -34.46
N ASP A 475 8.61 1.15 -34.55
CA ASP A 475 7.90 0.97 -35.81
C ASP A 475 6.47 1.51 -35.68
N PRO A 476 6.19 2.70 -36.23
CA PRO A 476 4.85 3.30 -36.22
C PRO A 476 3.78 2.43 -36.86
N SER A 477 4.12 1.56 -37.82
CA SER A 477 3.14 0.68 -38.49
C SER A 477 2.54 -0.36 -37.54
N THR A 478 3.23 -0.66 -36.43
CA THR A 478 2.70 -1.54 -35.37
C THR A 478 1.66 -0.86 -34.47
N ASN A 479 1.33 0.41 -34.73
CA ASN A 479 0.38 1.23 -34.00
C ASN A 479 0.65 1.27 -32.47
N PRO A 480 1.85 1.72 -32.05
CA PRO A 480 2.16 1.84 -30.63
C PRO A 480 1.29 2.89 -29.95
N ILE A 481 1.04 2.68 -28.66
CA ILE A 481 0.28 3.60 -27.81
C ILE A 481 0.85 5.02 -27.86
N SER A 482 -0.03 6.03 -27.99
CA SER A 482 0.37 7.43 -28.12
C SER A 482 0.87 7.99 -26.79
N VAL A 483 1.63 9.10 -26.86
CA VAL A 483 2.10 9.81 -25.67
C VAL A 483 0.92 10.40 -24.88
N GLU A 484 -0.10 10.88 -25.58
CA GLU A 484 -1.33 11.42 -25.01
C GLU A 484 -2.05 10.37 -24.17
N GLU A 485 -2.19 9.15 -24.71
CA GLU A 485 -2.79 8.03 -23.98
C GLU A 485 -1.90 7.59 -22.80
N LEU A 486 -0.58 7.60 -22.96
CA LEU A 486 0.34 7.31 -21.86
C LEU A 486 0.23 8.33 -20.72
N ARG A 487 0.01 9.62 -21.01
CA ARG A 487 -0.24 10.66 -19.98
C ARG A 487 -1.53 10.36 -19.22
N ARG A 488 -2.61 10.06 -19.95
CA ARG A 488 -3.89 9.67 -19.34
C ARG A 488 -3.71 8.45 -18.43
N GLN A 489 -3.01 7.42 -18.89
CA GLN A 489 -2.71 6.25 -18.05
C GLN A 489 -1.87 6.60 -16.81
N ALA A 490 -0.89 7.50 -16.95
CA ALA A 490 -0.07 7.92 -15.82
C ALA A 490 -0.91 8.61 -14.73
N GLU A 491 -1.90 9.42 -15.10
CA GLU A 491 -2.86 10.02 -14.16
C GLU A 491 -3.79 8.96 -13.54
N GLU A 492 -4.45 8.14 -14.37
CA GLU A 492 -5.40 7.11 -13.92
C GLU A 492 -4.77 6.08 -12.97
N LYS A 493 -3.52 5.70 -13.25
CA LYS A 493 -2.73 4.76 -12.45
C LYS A 493 -2.02 5.42 -11.27
N GLY A 494 -2.16 6.73 -11.07
CA GLY A 494 -1.54 7.47 -9.98
C GLY A 494 -0.01 7.48 -10.04
N LEU A 495 0.56 7.47 -11.25
CA LEU A 495 2.00 7.56 -11.51
C LEU A 495 2.49 9.01 -11.44
N THR A 496 1.60 10.00 -11.53
CA THR A 496 1.93 11.43 -11.42
C THR A 496 2.31 11.87 -10.00
N LYS A 497 2.00 11.05 -8.99
CA LYS A 497 2.36 11.28 -7.58
C LYS A 497 3.87 11.18 -7.31
N TYR A 498 4.63 10.54 -8.19
CA TYR A 498 6.07 10.39 -8.05
C TYR A 498 6.78 11.67 -8.51
N ASP A 499 7.81 12.08 -7.77
CA ASP A 499 8.59 13.29 -8.03
C ASP A 499 9.75 13.02 -8.99
N GLU A 500 10.35 11.83 -8.88
CA GLU A 500 11.44 11.36 -9.73
C GLU A 500 11.05 10.11 -10.50
N ILE A 501 11.36 10.09 -11.79
CA ILE A 501 11.12 8.95 -12.68
C ILE A 501 12.46 8.34 -13.07
N VAL A 502 12.76 7.16 -12.53
CA VAL A 502 13.98 6.40 -12.82
C VAL A 502 13.72 5.47 -13.99
N VAL A 503 14.38 5.69 -15.12
CA VAL A 503 14.18 4.89 -16.33
C VAL A 503 15.35 3.94 -16.52
N ILE A 504 15.08 2.65 -16.29
CA ILE A 504 16.03 1.56 -16.49
C ILE A 504 15.73 0.92 -17.85
N ALA A 505 15.97 1.68 -18.92
CA ALA A 505 15.64 1.29 -20.29
C ALA A 505 16.58 1.95 -21.32
N GLY A 506 16.45 1.55 -22.58
CA GLY A 506 17.14 2.19 -23.71
C GLY A 506 16.56 3.58 -24.06
N SER A 507 17.29 4.32 -24.90
CA SER A 507 17.01 5.73 -25.24
C SER A 507 15.62 6.01 -25.79
N ASN A 508 15.03 5.11 -26.58
CA ASN A 508 13.67 5.33 -27.10
C ASN A 508 12.62 5.40 -25.97
N TYR A 509 12.70 4.49 -24.99
CA TYR A 509 11.84 4.51 -23.81
C TYR A 509 12.07 5.77 -22.97
N VAL A 510 13.33 6.18 -22.78
CA VAL A 510 13.67 7.43 -22.09
C VAL A 510 12.99 8.63 -22.73
N ASN A 511 13.03 8.73 -24.06
CA ASN A 511 12.42 9.83 -24.79
C ASN A 511 10.90 9.86 -24.62
N ILE A 512 10.24 8.70 -24.65
CA ILE A 512 8.80 8.58 -24.40
C ILE A 512 8.47 9.01 -22.97
N VAL A 513 9.17 8.48 -21.97
CA VAL A 513 8.95 8.82 -20.56
C VAL A 513 9.14 10.32 -20.31
N ARG A 514 10.15 10.96 -20.91
CA ARG A 514 10.33 12.42 -20.83
C ARG A 514 9.15 13.20 -21.42
N LYS A 515 8.56 12.72 -22.52
CA LYS A 515 7.38 13.35 -23.12
C LYS A 515 6.13 13.15 -22.25
N VAL A 516 6.01 12.04 -21.54
CA VAL A 516 4.89 11.76 -20.64
C VAL A 516 5.00 12.60 -19.37
N PHE A 517 6.15 12.55 -18.69
CA PHE A 517 6.39 13.23 -17.40
C PHE A 517 7.22 14.51 -17.59
N LYS A 518 6.69 15.47 -18.34
CA LYS A 518 7.41 16.72 -18.68
C LYS A 518 7.86 17.52 -17.46
N ASP A 519 7.05 17.52 -16.41
CA ASP A 519 7.25 18.35 -15.21
C ASP A 519 7.97 17.60 -14.08
N LYS A 520 8.54 16.42 -14.37
CA LYS A 520 9.20 15.56 -13.38
C LYS A 520 10.66 15.37 -13.71
N ARG A 521 11.47 15.12 -12.68
CA ARG A 521 12.89 14.83 -12.84
C ARG A 521 13.07 13.39 -13.34
N VAL A 522 13.55 13.23 -14.58
CA VAL A 522 13.81 11.91 -15.19
C VAL A 522 15.28 11.54 -15.03
N ILE A 523 15.54 10.45 -14.29
CA ILE A 523 16.87 9.89 -14.04
C ILE A 523 17.08 8.69 -14.96
N THR A 524 18.23 8.61 -15.63
CA THR A 524 18.53 7.58 -16.64
C THR A 524 19.86 6.87 -16.32
N PRO A 525 19.91 5.96 -15.33
CA PRO A 525 21.17 5.36 -14.86
C PRO A 525 21.94 4.56 -15.91
N LEU A 526 21.25 4.09 -16.96
CA LEU A 526 21.89 3.36 -18.07
C LEU A 526 22.49 4.28 -19.14
N SER A 527 22.25 5.59 -19.07
CA SER A 527 22.78 6.54 -20.04
C SER A 527 24.31 6.58 -19.98
N GLY A 528 24.97 6.48 -21.15
CA GLY A 528 26.44 6.52 -21.24
C GLY A 528 27.15 5.19 -21.02
N LEU A 529 26.46 4.10 -20.66
CA LEU A 529 27.08 2.78 -20.44
C LEU A 529 27.40 2.00 -21.74
N GLY A 530 27.05 2.54 -22.91
CA GLY A 530 27.30 1.91 -24.21
C GLY A 530 26.20 0.91 -24.62
N GLY A 531 26.58 -0.22 -25.21
CA GLY A 531 25.64 -1.20 -25.76
C GLY A 531 24.83 -2.00 -24.72
N MET A 532 23.82 -2.72 -25.19
CA MET A 532 22.91 -3.51 -24.33
C MET A 532 23.63 -4.50 -23.42
N GLY A 533 24.74 -5.12 -23.89
CA GLY A 533 25.55 -6.03 -23.07
C GLY A 533 26.17 -5.36 -21.83
N ASN A 534 26.71 -4.15 -21.99
CA ASN A 534 27.28 -3.38 -20.88
C ASN A 534 26.20 -2.98 -19.87
N MET A 535 25.03 -2.56 -20.36
CA MET A 535 23.88 -2.24 -19.50
C MET A 535 23.43 -3.46 -18.69
N ILE A 536 23.32 -4.65 -19.30
CA ILE A 536 22.98 -5.89 -18.59
C ILE A 536 24.02 -6.20 -17.52
N SER A 537 25.32 -6.07 -17.84
CA SER A 537 26.41 -6.35 -16.90
C SER A 537 26.36 -5.39 -15.70
N ALA A 538 26.16 -4.09 -15.94
CA ALA A 538 26.00 -3.09 -14.88
C ALA A 538 24.77 -3.38 -13.99
N LEU A 539 23.63 -3.72 -14.58
CA LEU A 539 22.41 -4.08 -13.84
C LEU A 539 22.62 -5.33 -12.97
N LYS A 540 23.20 -6.39 -13.53
CA LYS A 540 23.48 -7.62 -12.77
C LYS A 540 24.45 -7.38 -11.63
N LYS A 541 25.51 -6.60 -11.88
CA LYS A 541 26.48 -6.20 -10.86
C LYS A 541 25.79 -5.41 -9.74
N ALA A 542 24.98 -4.42 -10.08
CA ALA A 542 24.20 -3.64 -9.13
C ALA A 542 23.29 -4.52 -8.26
N VAL A 543 22.55 -5.45 -8.88
CA VAL A 543 21.68 -6.40 -8.17
C VAL A 543 22.49 -7.32 -7.24
N SER A 544 23.63 -7.87 -7.70
CA SER A 544 24.48 -8.74 -6.88
C SER A 544 25.15 -8.01 -5.72
N GLU A 545 25.54 -6.76 -5.92
CA GLU A 545 26.21 -5.94 -4.90
C GLU A 545 25.23 -5.23 -3.96
N GLY A 546 23.92 -5.27 -4.27
CA GLY A 546 22.88 -4.58 -3.52
C GLY A 546 23.02 -3.05 -3.56
N ARG A 547 23.65 -2.50 -4.62
CA ARG A 547 23.88 -1.06 -4.78
C ARG A 547 23.18 -0.57 -6.05
N ARG A 548 22.35 0.47 -5.91
CA ARG A 548 21.69 1.14 -7.05
C ARG A 548 22.74 1.74 -8.01
N LEU A 549 22.42 1.73 -9.31
CA LEU A 549 23.14 2.46 -10.35
C LEU A 549 22.94 3.97 -10.22
#